data_AF-A0A2R4ZT98-F1
#
_entry.id   AF-A0A2R4ZT98-F1
#
_cell.length_a   1.000
_cell.length_b   1.000
_cell.length_c   1.000
_cell.angle_alpha   90.00
_cell.angle_beta   90.00
_cell.angle_gamma   90.00
#
_symmetry.space_group_name_H-M   'P 1'
#
loop_
_entity.id
_entity.type
_entity.pdbx_description
1 polymer ?
#
loop_
_entity_poly.entity_id
_entity_poly.type
_entity_poly.pdbx_seq_one_letter_code
_entity_poly.pdbx_strand_id
1 'polypeptide(L)'
;MDCHEQLTAGYIVGFLDAEASFSISIKVQSDVSCGIRLDPVFSITQMGREPLEIISKAIGAGRIIKKTGQKHLYLLVIDNMDDLANRLIPFLDKYVDLMTIKRKSYTIFREIVMALYQGLHKDPSKLKELVTKAYSLSSLSPKARRKRSLDEIFEIINLHCRA
;
A
#
# COMPACT_ATOMS: atom_id res chain seq x y z
N MET A 1 -19.16 17.86 10.99
CA MET A 1 -18.79 16.71 11.83
C MET A 1 -18.96 17.13 13.26
N ASP A 2 -19.65 16.31 14.05
CA ASP A 2 -19.76 16.50 15.50
C ASP A 2 -18.37 16.39 16.19
N CYS A 3 -18.22 16.97 17.38
CA CYS A 3 -16.95 16.94 18.13
C CYS A 3 -16.46 15.51 18.37
N HIS A 4 -17.37 14.57 18.67
CA HIS A 4 -17.03 13.17 18.86
C HIS A 4 -16.51 12.50 17.57
N GLU A 5 -17.09 12.86 16.42
CA GLU A 5 -16.66 12.36 15.11
C GLU A 5 -15.25 12.88 14.76
N GLN A 6 -14.95 14.15 15.08
CA GLN A 6 -13.62 14.73 14.87
C GLN A 6 -12.55 14.06 15.73
N LEU A 7 -12.84 13.79 17.01
CA LEU A 7 -11.91 13.09 17.90
C LEU A 7 -11.65 11.66 17.44
N THR A 8 -12.69 10.96 16.98
CA THR A 8 -12.57 9.60 16.42
C THR A 8 -11.72 9.59 15.15
N ALA A 9 -11.96 10.53 14.24
CA ALA A 9 -11.15 10.68 13.03
C ALA A 9 -9.69 11.01 13.39
N GLY A 10 -9.45 11.91 14.34
CA GLY A 10 -8.11 12.24 14.84
C GLY A 10 -7.39 11.04 15.44
N TYR A 11 -8.08 10.23 16.25
CA TYR A 11 -7.55 8.98 16.80
C TYR A 11 -7.11 8.02 15.69
N ILE A 12 -7.99 7.76 14.71
CA ILE A 12 -7.70 6.83 13.61
C ILE A 12 -6.53 7.35 12.78
N VAL A 13 -6.57 8.60 12.34
CA VAL A 13 -5.52 9.16 11.47
C VAL A 13 -4.19 9.23 12.20
N GLY A 14 -4.17 9.62 13.47
CA GLY A 14 -2.95 9.60 14.29
C GLY A 14 -2.37 8.19 14.41
N PHE A 15 -3.22 7.18 14.60
CA PHE A 15 -2.79 5.77 14.64
C PHE A 15 -2.20 5.32 13.29
N LEU A 16 -2.83 5.71 12.18
CA LEU A 16 -2.34 5.41 10.84
C LEU A 16 -0.98 6.09 10.58
N ASP A 17 -0.83 7.35 10.99
CA ASP A 17 0.39 8.11 10.80
C ASP A 17 1.59 7.50 11.58
N ALA A 18 1.31 6.89 12.73
CA ALA A 18 2.31 6.17 13.51
C ALA A 18 2.60 4.76 12.97
N GLU A 19 1.57 3.93 12.81
CA GLU A 19 1.71 2.47 12.71
C GLU A 19 1.43 1.90 11.30
N ALA A 20 0.81 2.67 10.40
CA ALA A 20 0.48 2.14 9.08
C ALA A 20 1.72 1.86 8.21
N SER A 21 1.61 0.82 7.41
CA SER A 21 2.56 0.43 6.39
C SER A 21 1.90 0.47 5.02
N PHE A 22 2.45 1.30 4.15
CA PHE A 22 2.13 1.36 2.72
C PHE A 22 3.27 0.68 1.96
N SER A 23 2.99 -0.46 1.32
CA SER A 23 4.02 -1.28 0.68
C SER A 23 3.61 -1.65 -0.74
N ILE A 24 4.57 -1.68 -1.66
CA ILE A 24 4.39 -2.19 -3.02
C ILE A 24 5.44 -3.28 -3.24
N SER A 25 5.02 -4.54 -3.22
CA SER A 25 5.90 -5.65 -3.59
C SER A 25 6.07 -5.70 -5.11
N ILE A 26 7.27 -6.06 -5.56
CA ILE A 26 7.58 -6.25 -6.98
C ILE A 26 7.85 -7.74 -7.18
N LYS A 27 6.94 -8.42 -7.87
CA LYS A 27 6.99 -9.86 -8.10
C LYS A 27 7.42 -10.12 -9.54
N VAL A 28 8.45 -10.94 -9.71
CA VAL A 28 8.85 -11.46 -11.02
C VAL A 28 8.00 -12.69 -11.30
N GLN A 29 7.23 -12.65 -12.38
CA GLN A 29 6.23 -13.65 -12.73
C GLN A 29 6.19 -13.83 -14.24
N SER A 30 6.52 -15.01 -14.73
CA SER A 30 6.63 -15.31 -16.17
C SER A 30 5.27 -15.29 -16.89
N ASP A 31 4.18 -15.45 -16.15
CA ASP A 31 2.80 -15.48 -16.65
C ASP A 31 2.15 -14.10 -16.73
N VAL A 32 2.82 -13.04 -16.25
CA VAL A 32 2.32 -11.66 -16.30
C VAL A 32 2.95 -10.92 -17.47
N SER A 33 2.16 -10.08 -18.14
CA SER A 33 2.67 -9.15 -19.16
C SER A 33 3.88 -8.41 -18.61
N CYS A 34 4.97 -8.33 -19.39
CA CYS A 34 6.23 -7.71 -19.00
C CYS A 34 7.01 -8.40 -17.86
N GLY A 35 6.62 -9.60 -17.42
CA GLY A 35 7.36 -10.38 -16.44
C GLY A 35 7.34 -9.82 -15.00
N ILE A 36 6.64 -8.71 -14.77
CA ILE A 36 6.64 -7.97 -13.50
C ILE A 36 5.21 -7.66 -13.08
N ARG A 37 4.90 -7.97 -11.81
CA ARG A 37 3.67 -7.58 -11.13
C ARG A 37 3.96 -6.67 -9.94
N LEU A 38 3.28 -5.54 -9.88
CA LEU A 38 3.22 -4.69 -8.69
C LEU A 38 2.08 -5.15 -7.80
N ASP A 39 2.36 -5.32 -6.51
CA ASP A 39 1.46 -5.96 -5.55
C ASP A 39 1.33 -5.05 -4.32
N PRO A 40 0.37 -4.11 -4.35
CA PRO A 40 0.16 -3.14 -3.27
C PRO A 40 -0.45 -3.80 -2.04
N VAL A 41 0.04 -3.40 -0.86
CA VAL A 41 -0.47 -3.85 0.44
C VAL A 41 -0.47 -2.69 1.42
N PHE A 42 -1.63 -2.42 2.00
CA PHE A 42 -1.76 -1.63 3.21
C PHE A 42 -1.86 -2.56 4.42
N SER A 43 -1.13 -2.25 5.50
CA SER A 43 -1.23 -3.04 6.71
C SER A 43 -0.88 -2.29 7.99
N ILE A 44 -1.36 -2.83 9.12
CA ILE A 44 -1.06 -2.36 10.47
C ILE A 44 -0.80 -3.58 11.35
N THR A 45 0.33 -3.63 12.05
CA THR A 45 0.62 -4.67 13.04
C THR A 45 0.33 -4.14 14.45
N GLN A 46 -0.32 -4.91 15.30
CA GLN A 46 -0.53 -4.54 16.70
C GLN A 46 -0.66 -5.77 17.62
N MET A 47 -0.31 -5.65 18.90
CA MET A 47 -0.57 -6.69 19.91
C MET A 47 -2.06 -6.80 20.24
N GLY A 48 -2.72 -5.65 20.45
CA GLY A 48 -4.17 -5.56 20.64
C GLY A 48 -4.92 -5.69 19.31
N ARG A 49 -6.07 -6.37 19.34
CA ARG A 49 -6.91 -6.59 18.14
C ARG A 49 -7.92 -5.46 17.96
N GLU A 50 -8.36 -4.86 19.05
CA GLU A 50 -9.43 -3.89 19.15
C GLU A 50 -9.15 -2.61 18.32
N PRO A 51 -7.94 -2.00 18.34
CA PRO A 51 -7.65 -0.85 17.48
C PRO A 51 -7.74 -1.20 16.00
N LEU A 52 -7.35 -2.42 15.62
CA LEU A 52 -7.40 -2.89 14.24
C LEU A 52 -8.86 -3.06 13.77
N GLU A 53 -9.75 -3.54 14.65
CA GLU A 53 -11.18 -3.69 14.37
C GLU A 53 -11.86 -2.34 14.19
N ILE A 54 -11.53 -1.35 15.03
CA ILE A 54 -12.03 0.03 14.89
C ILE A 54 -11.62 0.62 13.53
N ILE A 55 -10.33 0.49 13.17
CA ILE A 55 -9.81 1.03 11.91
C ILE A 55 -10.42 0.30 10.71
N SER A 56 -10.49 -1.03 10.75
CA SER A 56 -11.09 -1.84 9.68
C SER A 56 -12.56 -1.48 9.46
N LYS A 57 -13.32 -1.32 10.55
CA LYS A 57 -14.73 -0.89 10.49
C LYS A 57 -14.87 0.52 9.93
N ALA A 58 -13.99 1.45 10.30
CA ALA A 58 -14.02 2.83 9.81
C ALA A 58 -13.69 2.93 8.31
N ILE A 59 -12.75 2.12 7.82
CA ILE A 59 -12.43 2.01 6.40
C ILE A 59 -13.54 1.24 5.65
N GLY A 60 -14.22 0.31 6.33
CA GLY A 60 -15.19 -0.60 5.73
C GLY A 60 -14.52 -1.70 4.91
N ALA A 61 -13.25 -2.03 5.20
CA ALA A 61 -12.47 -3.02 4.47
C ALA A 61 -11.37 -3.66 5.32
N GLY A 62 -10.79 -4.72 4.78
CA GLY A 62 -9.64 -5.42 5.34
C GLY A 62 -9.99 -6.62 6.21
N ARG A 63 -8.99 -7.47 6.40
CA ARG A 63 -9.07 -8.65 7.26
C ARG A 63 -8.03 -8.58 8.35
N ILE A 64 -8.36 -9.10 9.53
CA ILE A 64 -7.46 -9.18 10.66
C ILE A 64 -7.04 -10.63 10.85
N ILE A 65 -5.73 -10.87 10.76
CA ILE A 65 -5.13 -12.20 10.87
C ILE A 65 -4.04 -12.21 11.94
N LYS A 66 -3.63 -13.40 12.38
CA LYS A 66 -2.41 -13.54 13.18
C LYS A 66 -1.19 -13.30 12.31
N LYS A 67 -0.22 -12.55 12.81
CA LYS A 67 1.01 -12.26 12.07
C LYS A 67 1.88 -13.52 11.98
N THR A 68 2.19 -13.94 10.76
CA THR A 68 3.05 -15.10 10.51
C THR A 68 4.41 -14.92 11.19
N GLY A 69 4.87 -15.96 11.88
CA GLY A 69 6.13 -15.94 12.66
C GLY A 69 6.06 -15.19 14.00
N GLN A 70 4.99 -14.44 14.28
CA GLN A 70 4.82 -13.66 15.52
C GLN A 70 3.37 -13.78 16.03
N LYS A 71 3.00 -14.96 16.54
CA LYS A 71 1.60 -15.30 16.92
C LYS A 71 0.99 -14.41 18.01
N HIS A 72 1.80 -13.67 18.76
CA HIS A 72 1.33 -12.67 19.74
C HIS A 72 0.87 -11.36 19.08
N LEU A 73 1.13 -11.16 17.79
CA LEU A 73 0.71 -9.98 17.02
C LEU A 73 -0.45 -10.31 16.08
N TYR A 74 -1.32 -9.32 15.91
CA TYR A 74 -2.33 -9.26 14.86
C TYR A 74 -1.86 -8.34 13.72
N LEU A 75 -2.42 -8.58 12.54
CA LEU A 75 -2.17 -7.82 11.32
C LEU A 75 -3.52 -7.48 10.68
N LEU A 76 -3.85 -6.20 10.60
CA LEU A 76 -4.84 -5.72 9.65
C LEU A 76 -4.18 -5.63 8.28
N VAL A 77 -4.79 -6.20 7.25
CA VAL A 77 -4.29 -6.18 5.88
C VAL A 77 -5.41 -5.87 4.89
N ILE A 78 -5.11 -4.96 3.95
CA ILE A 78 -5.92 -4.63 2.77
C ILE A 78 -4.98 -4.75 1.56
N ASP A 79 -5.24 -5.73 0.70
CA ASP A 79 -4.37 -6.10 -0.42
C ASP A 79 -5.15 -6.50 -1.70
N ASN A 80 -6.48 -6.57 -1.63
CA ASN A 80 -7.29 -6.72 -2.84
C ASN A 80 -7.49 -5.35 -3.49
N MET A 81 -7.47 -5.32 -4.82
CA MET A 81 -7.43 -4.06 -5.57
C MET A 81 -8.70 -3.23 -5.38
N ASP A 82 -9.87 -3.88 -5.29
CA ASP A 82 -11.15 -3.19 -5.14
C ASP A 82 -11.27 -2.48 -3.78
N ASP A 83 -10.89 -3.13 -2.67
CA ASP A 83 -10.88 -2.49 -1.37
C ASP A 83 -9.82 -1.37 -1.30
N LEU A 84 -8.65 -1.59 -1.91
CA LEU A 84 -7.63 -0.54 -1.97
C LEU A 84 -8.18 0.71 -2.68
N ALA A 85 -8.68 0.56 -3.90
CA ALA A 85 -9.10 1.68 -4.74
C ALA A 85 -10.42 2.31 -4.30
N ASN A 86 -11.39 1.51 -3.85
CA ASN A 86 -12.76 1.97 -3.61
C ASN A 86 -13.10 2.16 -2.12
N ARG A 87 -12.26 1.68 -1.19
CA ARG A 87 -12.50 1.83 0.27
C ARG A 87 -11.37 2.59 0.95
N LEU A 88 -10.15 2.05 0.89
CA LEU A 88 -9.01 2.62 1.58
C LEU A 88 -8.63 4.01 1.05
N ILE A 89 -8.48 4.14 -0.27
CA ILE A 89 -8.06 5.42 -0.89
C ILE A 89 -9.09 6.53 -0.62
N PRO A 90 -10.41 6.34 -0.84
CA PRO A 90 -11.41 7.35 -0.50
C PRO A 90 -11.41 7.71 0.99
N PHE A 91 -11.24 6.72 1.88
CA PHE A 91 -11.16 6.97 3.32
C PHE A 91 -9.96 7.86 3.67
N LEU A 92 -8.77 7.54 3.13
CA LEU A 92 -7.55 8.30 3.40
C LEU A 92 -7.56 9.67 2.73
N ASP A 93 -8.13 9.81 1.53
CA ASP A 93 -8.28 11.09 0.84
C ASP A 93 -9.12 12.08 1.66
N LYS A 94 -10.13 11.61 2.41
CA LYS A 94 -10.93 12.46 3.31
C LYS A 94 -10.09 13.10 4.43
N TYR A 95 -9.00 12.47 4.85
CA TYR A 95 -8.22 12.87 6.02
C TYR A 95 -6.73 13.08 5.75
N VAL A 96 -6.32 13.14 4.48
CA VAL A 96 -4.91 13.25 4.09
C VAL A 96 -4.25 14.49 4.68
N ASP A 97 -5.01 15.56 4.89
CA ASP A 97 -4.53 16.81 5.47
C ASP A 97 -4.19 16.73 6.96
N LEU A 98 -4.70 15.70 7.66
CA LEU A 98 -4.34 15.40 9.04
C LEU A 98 -3.11 14.48 9.15
N MET A 99 -2.68 13.86 8.04
CA MET A 99 -1.52 12.98 8.01
C MET A 99 -0.23 13.78 7.87
N THR A 100 0.81 13.44 8.63
CA THR A 100 2.11 14.13 8.62
C THR A 100 3.23 13.20 8.20
N ILE A 101 3.60 12.23 9.04
CA ILE A 101 4.75 11.33 8.88
C ILE A 101 4.58 10.44 7.64
N LYS A 102 3.39 9.91 7.41
CA LYS A 102 3.08 8.95 6.34
C LYS A 102 2.54 9.60 5.08
N ARG A 103 2.29 10.92 5.07
CA ARG A 103 1.64 11.61 3.93
C ARG A 103 2.34 11.30 2.63
N LYS A 104 3.67 11.46 2.57
CA LYS A 104 4.47 11.18 1.36
C LYS A 104 4.40 9.71 0.94
N SER A 105 4.43 8.79 1.91
CA SER A 105 4.29 7.35 1.62
C SER A 105 2.91 7.03 1.05
N TYR A 106 1.86 7.61 1.65
CA TYR A 106 0.49 7.50 1.19
C TYR A 106 0.31 8.06 -0.22
N THR A 107 0.80 9.26 -0.51
CA THR A 107 0.68 9.88 -1.85
C THR A 107 1.24 8.98 -2.94
N ILE A 108 2.45 8.45 -2.76
CA ILE A 108 3.07 7.54 -3.74
C ILE A 108 2.28 6.24 -3.85
N PHE A 109 1.87 5.66 -2.71
CA PHE A 109 1.06 4.44 -2.69
C PHE A 109 -0.27 4.63 -3.43
N ARG A 110 -0.96 5.75 -3.19
CA ARG A 110 -2.20 6.13 -3.85
C ARG A 110 -2.05 6.22 -5.36
N GLU A 111 -1.02 6.92 -5.84
CA GLU A 111 -0.75 7.03 -7.27
C GLU A 111 -0.56 5.65 -7.92
N ILE A 112 0.20 4.77 -7.27
CA ILE A 112 0.44 3.41 -7.77
C ILE A 112 -0.86 2.60 -7.78
N VAL A 113 -1.62 2.59 -6.67
CA VAL A 113 -2.90 1.85 -6.58
C VAL A 113 -3.88 2.31 -7.65
N MET A 114 -4.07 3.63 -7.82
CA MET A 114 -5.01 4.14 -8.82
C MET A 114 -4.58 3.82 -10.25
N ALA A 115 -3.27 3.90 -10.56
CA ALA A 115 -2.76 3.52 -11.87
C ALA A 115 -2.90 2.01 -12.15
N LEU A 116 -2.74 1.17 -11.12
CA LEU A 116 -2.97 -0.27 -11.22
C LEU A 116 -4.44 -0.58 -11.45
N TYR A 117 -5.34 0.04 -10.69
CA TYR A 117 -6.79 -0.11 -10.80
C TYR A 117 -7.32 0.32 -12.18
N GLN A 118 -6.76 1.39 -12.74
CA GLN A 118 -7.08 1.88 -14.10
C GLN A 118 -6.43 1.06 -15.22
N GLY A 119 -5.58 0.06 -14.89
CA GLY A 119 -4.92 -0.78 -15.88
C GLY A 119 -3.76 -0.12 -16.62
N LEU A 120 -3.26 1.03 -16.17
CA LEU A 120 -2.21 1.80 -16.85
C LEU A 120 -0.87 1.05 -16.93
N HIS A 121 -0.62 0.15 -15.98
CA HIS A 121 0.57 -0.70 -15.94
C HIS A 121 0.69 -1.70 -17.10
N LYS A 122 -0.35 -1.83 -17.93
CA LYS A 122 -0.30 -2.61 -19.17
C LYS A 122 0.59 -1.95 -20.24
N ASP A 123 0.79 -0.64 -20.15
CA ASP A 123 1.77 0.07 -20.95
C ASP A 123 3.17 -0.08 -20.32
N PRO A 124 4.19 -0.56 -21.07
CA PRO A 124 5.54 -0.76 -20.55
C PRO A 124 6.19 0.51 -19.98
N SER A 125 5.92 1.66 -20.59
CA SER A 125 6.47 2.95 -20.11
C SER A 125 5.88 3.31 -18.75
N LYS A 126 4.56 3.20 -18.60
CA LYS A 126 3.88 3.38 -17.31
C LYS A 126 4.29 2.34 -16.29
N LEU A 127 4.47 1.07 -16.66
CA LEU A 127 4.98 0.07 -15.72
C LEU A 127 6.34 0.48 -15.14
N LYS A 128 7.28 0.94 -15.97
CA LYS A 128 8.58 1.42 -15.51
C LYS A 128 8.46 2.62 -14.58
N GLU A 129 7.57 3.58 -14.89
CA GLU A 129 7.30 4.72 -14.01
C GLU A 129 6.80 4.26 -12.63
N LEU A 130 5.83 3.33 -12.60
CA LEU A 130 5.27 2.81 -11.36
C LEU A 130 6.29 2.01 -10.55
N VAL A 131 7.18 1.26 -11.22
CA VAL A 131 8.32 0.60 -10.57
C VAL A 131 9.24 1.64 -9.93
N THR A 132 9.63 2.70 -10.62
CA THR A 132 10.45 3.78 -10.04
C THR A 132 9.80 4.39 -8.80
N LYS A 133 8.48 4.67 -8.86
CA LYS A 133 7.71 5.13 -7.71
C LYS A 133 7.73 4.12 -6.55
N ALA A 134 7.63 2.82 -6.83
CA ALA A 134 7.71 1.79 -5.81
C ALA A 134 9.10 1.75 -5.12
N TYR A 135 10.20 1.97 -5.87
CA TYR A 135 11.54 2.12 -5.28
C TYR A 135 11.65 3.39 -4.42
N SER A 136 11.08 4.51 -4.88
CA SER A 136 11.01 5.75 -4.10
C SER A 136 10.20 5.57 -2.80
N LEU A 137 9.07 4.87 -2.83
CA LEU A 137 8.30 4.54 -1.63
C LEU A 137 9.14 3.73 -0.63
N SER A 138 9.92 2.75 -1.11
CA SER A 138 10.79 1.95 -0.24
C SER A 138 11.89 2.76 0.43
N SER A 139 12.45 3.78 -0.23
CA SER A 139 13.50 4.60 0.38
C SER A 139 12.99 5.47 1.53
N LEU A 140 11.68 5.68 1.65
CA LEU A 140 11.05 6.37 2.78
C LEU A 140 10.97 5.50 4.05
N SER A 141 11.26 4.21 3.97
CA SER A 141 11.20 3.31 5.12
C SER A 141 12.55 2.61 5.38
N PRO A 142 13.17 2.80 6.55
CA PRO A 142 14.44 2.14 6.88
C PRO A 142 14.29 0.61 7.01
N LYS A 143 13.05 0.10 7.10
CA LYS A 143 12.73 -1.32 7.19
C LYS A 143 12.53 -1.98 5.82
N ALA A 144 12.34 -1.20 4.76
CA ALA A 144 12.10 -1.73 3.43
C ALA A 144 13.37 -2.34 2.83
N ARG A 145 13.21 -3.39 2.03
CA ARG A 145 14.30 -4.06 1.31
C ARG A 145 13.82 -4.38 -0.10
N ARG A 146 14.72 -4.26 -1.08
CA ARG A 146 14.49 -4.68 -2.47
C ARG A 146 15.45 -5.82 -2.79
N LYS A 147 14.91 -6.93 -3.31
CA LYS A 147 15.71 -8.11 -3.65
C LYS A 147 16.57 -7.90 -4.90
N ARG A 148 16.10 -7.06 -5.82
CA ARG A 148 16.77 -6.73 -7.09
C ARG A 148 16.95 -5.22 -7.19
N SER A 149 17.99 -4.80 -7.90
CA SER A 149 18.17 -3.40 -8.29
C SER A 149 17.08 -2.93 -9.26
N LEU A 150 16.96 -1.62 -9.45
CA LEU A 150 16.03 -1.04 -10.42
C LEU A 150 16.38 -1.46 -11.84
N ASP A 151 17.67 -1.49 -12.18
CA ASP A 151 18.17 -1.86 -13.49
C ASP A 151 17.84 -3.32 -13.84
N GLU A 152 18.06 -4.26 -12.92
CA GLU A 152 17.64 -5.66 -13.10
C GLU A 152 16.14 -5.79 -13.37
N ILE A 153 15.29 -4.98 -12.71
CA ILE A 153 13.85 -5.01 -12.98
C ILE A 153 13.55 -4.46 -14.38
N PHE A 154 14.24 -3.41 -14.81
CA PHE A 154 14.06 -2.86 -16.16
C PHE A 154 14.54 -3.81 -17.26
N GLU A 155 15.62 -4.55 -17.03
CA GLU A 155 16.06 -5.63 -17.93
C GLU A 155 14.97 -6.70 -18.08
N ILE A 156 14.37 -7.15 -16.98
CA ILE A 156 13.27 -8.13 -17.02
C ILE A 156 12.09 -7.59 -17.83
N ILE A 157 11.69 -6.33 -17.59
CA ILE A 157 10.61 -5.67 -18.33
C ILE A 157 10.94 -5.65 -19.83
N ASN A 158 12.14 -5.20 -20.21
CA ASN A 158 12.54 -5.12 -21.62
C ASN A 158 12.58 -6.50 -22.31
N LEU A 159 12.97 -7.55 -21.58
CA LEU A 159 13.02 -8.91 -22.12
C LEU A 159 11.62 -9.49 -22.42
N HIS A 160 10.62 -9.12 -21.61
CA HIS A 160 9.28 -9.74 -21.64
C HIS A 160 8.21 -8.85 -22.31
N CYS A 161 8.35 -7.52 -22.30
CA CYS A 161 7.42 -6.60 -22.96
C CYS A 161 7.65 -6.49 -24.49
N ARG A 162 8.07 -7.56 -25.18
CA ARG A 162 8.38 -7.47 -26.63
C ARG A 162 7.21 -6.79 -27.37
N ALA A 163 7.56 -5.77 -28.15
CA ALA A 163 6.64 -4.98 -28.98
C ALA A 163 5.78 -5.86 -29.89
#